data_AF-A0A9Q9HRC7-F1
#
_entry.id   AF-A0A9Q9HRC7-F1
#
_cell.length_a   1.000
_cell.length_b   1.000
_cell.length_c   1.000
_cell.angle_alpha   90.00
_cell.angle_beta   90.00
_cell.angle_gamma   90.00
#
_symmetry.space_group_name_H-M   'P 1'
#
loop_
_entity.id
_entity.type
_entity.pdbx_description
1 polymer ?
#
loop_
_entity_poly.entity_id
_entity_poly.type
_entity_poly.pdbx_seq_one_letter_code
_entity_poly.pdbx_strand_id
1 'polypeptide(L)'
;MQAPDEFNPQAGLAEELEPGLRRILAPNPSPMTYRGTNTYVIGTGGLAVIDPGPESEPHLAAILAAVQPDQRITHIIVTHSHLDHSPLSRALAQATGAPVYAFGGPAAGRSAVMRQLAADGLAGGGEGIDTGFSPDITVGDGEMIRGDGWELEVLHTPGHLGNHIALAWNDACFTADHVMGWASSLVSPPDGDLTDFMASCRRLRQRSWRVFHPGHGAPIFDPAGRLDWLIAHRESREAAILDVLLIAPASAASLARQIYTETPPALLKAAERNVFAHLVDLTGRKLTASQGVLSATAVFEQRGG
;
A
#
# COMPACT_ATOMS: atom_id res chain seq x y z
N MET A 1 -6.24 -8.33 20.57
CA MET A 1 -6.58 -9.58 19.86
C MET A 1 -7.73 -9.27 18.93
N GLN A 2 -7.49 -9.17 17.62
CA GLN A 2 -8.59 -9.23 16.66
C GLN A 2 -9.24 -10.62 16.77
N ALA A 3 -10.56 -10.69 16.62
CA ALA A 3 -11.26 -11.96 16.49
C ALA A 3 -10.54 -12.83 15.44
N PRO A 4 -10.53 -14.17 15.57
CA PRO A 4 -10.05 -15.02 14.50
C PRO A 4 -10.89 -14.69 13.26
N ASP A 5 -10.25 -14.00 12.34
CA ASP A 5 -10.76 -13.76 11.01
C ASP A 5 -10.92 -15.15 10.35
N GLU A 6 -12.13 -15.46 9.86
CA GLU A 6 -12.45 -16.69 9.11
C GLU A 6 -11.67 -16.76 7.78
N PHE A 7 -11.01 -15.67 7.39
CA PHE A 7 -10.09 -15.61 6.26
C PHE A 7 -8.87 -16.51 6.43
N ASN A 8 -8.95 -17.66 5.77
CA ASN A 8 -7.87 -18.63 5.70
C ASN A 8 -7.85 -19.34 4.34
N PRO A 9 -7.68 -18.61 3.22
CA PRO A 9 -7.59 -19.23 1.92
C PRO A 9 -6.31 -20.07 1.81
N GLN A 10 -6.37 -21.12 0.99
CA GLN A 10 -5.21 -21.97 0.75
C GLN A 10 -4.26 -21.30 -0.24
N ALA A 11 -2.99 -21.17 0.15
CA ALA A 11 -1.96 -20.63 -0.73
C ALA A 11 -1.80 -21.47 -2.02
N GLY A 12 -1.59 -20.80 -3.15
CA GLY A 12 -1.40 -21.41 -4.46
C GLY A 12 -2.68 -21.97 -5.12
N LEU A 13 -3.86 -21.81 -4.52
CA LEU A 13 -5.13 -22.16 -5.16
C LEU A 13 -5.84 -20.92 -5.68
N ALA A 14 -6.38 -21.02 -6.90
CA ALA A 14 -7.24 -20.01 -7.48
C ALA A 14 -8.66 -20.14 -6.92
N GLU A 15 -9.11 -19.13 -6.21
CA GLU A 15 -10.46 -19.01 -5.66
C GLU A 15 -11.25 -17.99 -6.48
N GLU A 16 -12.39 -18.40 -7.04
CA GLU A 16 -13.31 -17.48 -7.72
C GLU A 16 -14.04 -16.64 -6.67
N LEU A 17 -13.85 -15.32 -6.74
CA LEU A 17 -14.51 -14.37 -5.84
C LEU A 17 -15.85 -13.91 -6.41
N GLU A 18 -15.88 -13.64 -7.71
CA GLU A 18 -17.07 -13.34 -8.49
C GLU A 18 -16.78 -13.62 -9.98
N PRO A 19 -17.80 -13.69 -10.86
CA PRO A 19 -17.60 -14.03 -12.27
C PRO A 19 -16.52 -13.16 -12.93
N GLY A 20 -15.48 -13.82 -13.45
CA GLY A 20 -14.35 -13.14 -14.10
C GLY A 20 -13.29 -12.58 -13.15
N LEU A 21 -13.38 -12.85 -11.83
CA LEU A 21 -12.37 -12.49 -10.84
C LEU A 21 -11.96 -13.69 -9.99
N ARG A 22 -10.66 -13.99 -10.00
CA ARG A 22 -10.04 -14.99 -9.14
C ARG A 22 -8.97 -14.36 -8.24
N ARG A 23 -8.76 -14.95 -7.07
CA ARG A 23 -7.63 -14.66 -6.18
C ARG A 23 -6.75 -15.90 -6.03
N ILE A 24 -5.44 -15.70 -6.04
CA ILE A 24 -4.43 -16.70 -5.70
C ILE A 24 -3.58 -16.13 -4.56
N LEU A 25 -3.58 -16.79 -3.41
CA LEU A 25 -2.77 -16.35 -2.27
C LEU A 25 -1.32 -16.85 -2.43
N ALA A 26 -0.35 -15.93 -2.38
CA ALA A 26 1.07 -16.26 -2.34
C ALA A 26 1.47 -16.92 -1.00
N PRO A 27 2.40 -17.89 -0.99
CA PRO A 27 2.82 -18.61 0.22
C PRO A 27 3.86 -17.81 1.04
N ASN A 28 3.58 -16.55 1.36
CA ASN A 28 4.50 -15.63 2.03
C ASN A 28 3.92 -14.97 3.30
N PRO A 29 3.32 -15.71 4.27
CA PRO A 29 2.75 -15.10 5.46
C PRO A 29 3.83 -14.43 6.34
N SER A 30 3.51 -13.25 6.86
CA SER A 30 4.38 -12.50 7.76
C SER A 30 3.55 -11.53 8.63
N PRO A 31 4.15 -10.83 9.62
CA PRO A 31 3.47 -9.75 10.36
C PRO A 31 2.97 -8.58 9.49
N MET A 32 3.34 -8.60 8.22
CA MET A 32 3.46 -7.48 7.31
C MET A 32 2.57 -7.80 6.08
N THR A 33 2.57 -9.06 5.63
CA THR A 33 1.71 -9.63 4.56
C THR A 33 0.52 -10.45 5.08
N TYR A 34 0.34 -10.55 6.40
CA TYR A 34 -0.71 -11.36 7.05
C TYR A 34 -0.67 -12.85 6.65
N ARG A 35 -1.66 -13.34 5.88
CA ARG A 35 -1.69 -14.71 5.37
C ARG A 35 -0.83 -14.90 4.11
N GLY A 36 -0.45 -13.80 3.47
CA GLY A 36 0.27 -13.76 2.19
C GLY A 36 -0.29 -12.65 1.28
N THR A 37 0.38 -12.44 0.15
CA THR A 37 -0.05 -11.47 -0.87
C THR A 37 -1.16 -12.06 -1.73
N ASN A 38 -2.22 -11.30 -1.95
CA ASN A 38 -3.34 -11.63 -2.82
C ASN A 38 -3.00 -11.23 -4.26
N THR A 39 -2.70 -12.21 -5.10
CA THR A 39 -2.64 -12.00 -6.55
C THR A 39 -4.05 -12.11 -7.13
N TYR A 40 -4.48 -11.15 -7.93
CA TYR A 40 -5.79 -11.17 -8.57
C TYR A 40 -5.68 -11.47 -10.07
N VAL A 41 -6.61 -12.27 -10.60
CA VAL A 41 -6.71 -12.60 -12.02
C VAL A 41 -8.07 -12.19 -12.55
N ILE A 42 -8.10 -11.28 -13.51
CA ILE A 42 -9.32 -10.72 -14.11
C ILE A 42 -9.47 -11.17 -15.56
N GLY A 43 -10.71 -11.45 -15.96
CA GLY A 43 -11.10 -11.73 -17.33
C GLY A 43 -11.44 -13.21 -17.58
N THR A 44 -12.03 -13.47 -18.74
CA THR A 44 -12.51 -14.81 -19.15
C THR A 44 -11.73 -15.41 -20.32
N GLY A 45 -11.02 -14.60 -21.11
CA GLY A 45 -10.19 -15.02 -22.25
C GLY A 45 -8.78 -14.41 -22.16
N GLY A 46 -8.64 -13.16 -22.58
CA GLY A 46 -7.43 -12.36 -22.30
C GLY A 46 -7.40 -11.91 -20.84
N LEU A 47 -6.44 -12.37 -20.04
CA LEU A 47 -6.39 -12.15 -18.60
C LEU A 47 -5.47 -10.99 -18.20
N ALA A 48 -5.83 -10.31 -17.12
CA ALA A 48 -4.96 -9.42 -16.35
C ALA A 48 -4.56 -10.11 -15.04
N VAL A 49 -3.27 -10.04 -14.67
CA VAL A 49 -2.77 -10.44 -13.35
C VAL A 49 -2.35 -9.19 -12.59
N ILE A 50 -2.92 -8.95 -11.41
CA ILE A 50 -2.57 -7.84 -10.53
C ILE A 50 -1.74 -8.38 -9.36
N ASP A 51 -0.57 -7.78 -9.14
CA ASP A 51 0.40 -8.12 -8.10
C ASP A 51 0.76 -9.61 -8.11
N PRO A 52 1.64 -10.04 -9.04
CA PRO A 52 2.01 -11.44 -9.17
C PRO A 52 2.75 -11.98 -7.94
N GLY A 53 3.20 -11.12 -7.02
CA GLY A 53 3.66 -11.55 -5.71
C GLY A 53 5.19 -11.50 -5.54
N PRO A 54 5.72 -12.06 -4.44
CA PRO A 54 7.16 -12.19 -4.23
C PRO A 54 7.78 -13.19 -5.21
N GLU A 55 9.11 -13.15 -5.34
CA GLU A 55 9.87 -14.16 -6.08
C GLU A 55 9.61 -15.56 -5.50
N SER A 56 8.81 -16.37 -6.20
CA SER A 56 8.34 -17.67 -5.70
C SER A 56 7.97 -18.59 -6.86
N GLU A 57 8.79 -19.61 -7.11
CA GLU A 57 8.50 -20.62 -8.14
C GLU A 57 7.16 -21.34 -7.91
N PRO A 58 6.78 -21.77 -6.69
CA PRO A 58 5.48 -22.38 -6.45
C PRO A 58 4.31 -21.45 -6.79
N HIS A 59 4.46 -20.14 -6.52
CA HIS A 59 3.40 -19.17 -6.82
C HIS A 59 3.30 -18.86 -8.31
N LEU A 60 4.43 -18.79 -9.02
CA LEU A 60 4.43 -18.69 -10.48
C LEU A 60 3.70 -19.87 -11.12
N ALA A 61 3.99 -21.09 -10.65
CA ALA A 61 3.32 -22.29 -11.11
C ALA A 61 1.81 -22.24 -10.81
N ALA A 62 1.40 -21.73 -9.65
CA ALA A 62 -0.02 -21.54 -9.31
C ALA A 62 -0.73 -20.56 -10.24
N ILE A 63 -0.11 -19.41 -10.54
CA ILE A 63 -0.66 -18.42 -11.49
C ILE A 63 -0.83 -19.04 -12.88
N LEU A 64 0.19 -19.74 -13.38
CA LEU A 64 0.14 -20.38 -14.70
C LEU A 64 -0.89 -21.53 -14.74
N ALA A 65 -1.01 -22.32 -13.68
CA ALA A 65 -1.98 -23.40 -13.57
C ALA A 65 -3.43 -22.90 -13.50
N ALA A 66 -3.65 -21.65 -13.10
CA ALA A 66 -4.97 -21.03 -13.08
C ALA A 66 -5.46 -20.62 -14.49
N VAL A 67 -4.59 -20.60 -15.50
CA VAL A 67 -4.94 -20.23 -16.88
C VAL A 67 -5.56 -21.43 -17.60
N GLN A 68 -6.81 -21.29 -18.04
CA GLN A 68 -7.51 -22.35 -18.80
C GLN A 68 -7.02 -22.43 -20.27
N PRO A 69 -7.26 -23.54 -20.99
CA PRO A 69 -6.73 -23.74 -22.35
C PRO A 69 -7.12 -22.67 -23.38
N ASP A 70 -8.26 -22.00 -23.21
CA ASP A 70 -8.75 -20.90 -24.05
C ASP A 70 -8.37 -19.51 -23.52
N GLN A 71 -7.65 -19.46 -22.40
CA GLN A 71 -7.20 -18.25 -21.75
C GLN A 71 -5.72 -17.98 -21.99
N ARG A 72 -5.33 -16.70 -21.86
CA ARG A 72 -3.92 -16.29 -21.90
C ARG A 72 -3.72 -15.03 -21.07
N ILE A 73 -2.60 -14.96 -20.36
CA ILE A 73 -2.23 -13.72 -19.65
C ILE A 73 -1.78 -12.71 -20.69
N THR A 74 -2.39 -11.54 -20.68
CA THR A 74 -2.14 -10.45 -21.63
C THR A 74 -1.61 -9.19 -20.95
N HIS A 75 -1.85 -9.06 -19.65
CA HIS A 75 -1.45 -7.91 -18.85
C HIS A 75 -0.96 -8.39 -17.49
N ILE A 76 0.16 -7.84 -17.04
CA ILE A 76 0.65 -7.98 -15.68
C ILE A 76 0.70 -6.58 -15.09
N ILE A 77 0.01 -6.33 -13.99
CA ILE A 77 -0.10 -5.01 -13.38
C ILE A 77 0.50 -5.09 -11.99
N VAL A 78 1.47 -4.22 -11.71
CA VAL A 78 2.09 -4.10 -10.39
C VAL A 78 1.60 -2.80 -9.76
N THR A 79 0.98 -2.92 -8.59
CA THR A 79 0.38 -1.79 -7.88
C THR A 79 1.43 -0.90 -7.25
N HIS A 80 2.51 -1.50 -6.74
CA HIS A 80 3.65 -0.78 -6.17
C HIS A 80 4.89 -1.71 -6.04
N SER A 81 6.05 -1.12 -5.79
CA SER A 81 7.35 -1.83 -5.85
C SER A 81 7.82 -2.42 -4.51
N HIS A 82 6.91 -2.89 -3.67
CA HIS A 82 7.32 -3.70 -2.51
C HIS A 82 7.65 -5.14 -2.92
N LEU A 83 8.56 -5.76 -2.17
CA LEU A 83 9.15 -7.06 -2.48
C LEU A 83 8.15 -8.22 -2.50
N ASP A 84 6.98 -8.03 -1.93
CA ASP A 84 5.91 -9.01 -1.92
C ASP A 84 4.88 -8.81 -3.03
N HIS A 85 4.99 -7.74 -3.84
CA HIS A 85 4.10 -7.48 -4.98
C HIS A 85 4.80 -7.59 -6.36
N SER A 86 5.98 -7.00 -6.50
CA SER A 86 6.61 -6.76 -7.82
C SER A 86 7.56 -7.84 -8.35
N PRO A 87 8.36 -8.56 -7.54
CA PRO A 87 9.48 -9.34 -8.09
C PRO A 87 9.08 -10.41 -9.10
N LEU A 88 7.97 -11.12 -8.85
CA LEU A 88 7.54 -12.20 -9.75
C LEU A 88 7.06 -11.72 -11.12
N SER A 89 6.80 -10.41 -11.27
CA SER A 89 6.29 -9.83 -12.51
C SER A 89 7.18 -10.12 -13.70
N ARG A 90 8.52 -10.12 -13.51
CA ARG A 90 9.43 -10.33 -14.64
C ARG A 90 9.43 -11.77 -15.12
N ALA A 91 9.51 -12.73 -14.20
CA ALA A 91 9.45 -14.15 -14.51
C ALA A 91 8.10 -14.53 -15.15
N LEU A 92 6.99 -14.01 -14.62
CA LEU A 92 5.66 -14.22 -15.20
C LEU A 92 5.56 -13.66 -16.62
N ALA A 93 6.09 -12.47 -16.85
CA ALA A 93 6.11 -11.86 -18.18
C ALA A 93 7.00 -12.63 -19.17
N GLN A 94 8.14 -13.17 -18.74
CA GLN A 94 8.98 -14.03 -19.58
C GLN A 94 8.25 -15.33 -19.96
N ALA A 95 7.49 -15.91 -19.03
CA ALA A 95 6.74 -17.14 -19.26
C ALA A 95 5.53 -16.94 -20.20
N THR A 96 4.95 -15.74 -20.23
CA THR A 96 3.66 -15.47 -20.91
C THR A 96 3.77 -14.56 -22.12
N GLY A 97 4.84 -13.76 -22.22
CA GLY A 97 4.99 -12.69 -23.19
C GLY A 97 4.16 -11.42 -22.89
N ALA A 98 3.45 -11.38 -21.76
CA ALA A 98 2.63 -10.23 -21.38
C ALA A 98 3.49 -9.06 -20.86
N PRO A 99 3.21 -7.80 -21.25
CA PRO A 99 3.90 -6.64 -20.71
C PRO A 99 3.50 -6.34 -19.26
N VAL A 100 4.45 -5.78 -18.51
CA VAL A 100 4.26 -5.29 -17.13
C VAL A 100 3.87 -3.81 -17.13
N TYR A 101 2.74 -3.48 -16.50
CA TYR A 101 2.21 -2.15 -16.29
C TYR A 101 2.43 -1.71 -14.84
N ALA A 102 2.84 -0.47 -14.62
CA ALA A 102 2.84 0.16 -13.29
C ALA A 102 2.88 1.69 -13.42
N PHE A 103 2.68 2.42 -12.32
CA PHE A 103 2.84 3.87 -12.30
C PHE A 103 4.28 4.34 -12.59
N GLY A 104 5.25 3.46 -12.37
CA GLY A 104 6.67 3.71 -12.59
C GLY A 104 7.52 2.88 -11.63
N GLY A 105 8.83 3.12 -11.66
CA GLY A 105 9.79 2.47 -10.76
C GLY A 105 9.65 2.89 -9.29
N PRO A 106 10.49 2.34 -8.40
CA PRO A 106 10.37 2.48 -6.94
C PRO A 106 10.50 3.92 -6.40
N ALA A 107 11.05 4.85 -7.20
CA ALA A 107 11.14 6.28 -6.85
C ALA A 107 10.01 7.14 -7.45
N ALA A 108 9.18 6.57 -8.33
CA ALA A 108 8.10 7.31 -8.98
C ALA A 108 7.06 7.77 -7.94
N GLY A 109 6.46 8.94 -8.17
CA GLY A 109 5.42 9.51 -7.30
C GLY A 109 5.87 9.90 -5.88
N ARG A 110 7.14 9.70 -5.49
CA ARG A 110 7.68 10.15 -4.20
C ARG A 110 7.59 11.67 -4.10
N SER A 111 6.97 12.20 -3.04
CA SER A 111 6.80 13.64 -2.83
C SER A 111 8.14 14.38 -2.66
N ALA A 112 8.13 15.71 -2.82
CA ALA A 112 9.35 16.51 -2.74
C ALA A 112 10.04 16.42 -1.37
N VAL A 113 9.27 16.44 -0.28
CA VAL A 113 9.80 16.30 1.08
C VAL A 113 10.39 14.92 1.31
N MET A 114 9.76 13.88 0.78
CA MET A 114 10.27 12.51 0.89
C MET A 114 11.55 12.29 0.06
N ARG A 115 11.65 12.90 -1.13
CA ARG A 115 12.90 12.89 -1.91
C ARG A 115 14.04 13.56 -1.14
N GLN A 116 13.77 14.69 -0.48
CA GLN A 116 14.77 15.37 0.33
C GLN A 116 15.21 14.52 1.52
N LEU A 117 14.27 13.95 2.29
CA LEU A 117 14.58 13.05 3.41
C LEU A 117 15.43 11.85 2.98
N ALA A 118 15.13 11.26 1.82
CA ALA A 118 15.95 10.17 1.26
C ALA A 118 17.36 10.65 0.90
N ALA A 119 17.50 11.82 0.27
CA ALA A 119 18.79 12.41 -0.07
C ALA A 119 19.64 12.74 1.17
N ASP A 120 18.98 13.10 2.28
CA ASP A 120 19.61 13.35 3.58
C ASP A 120 19.95 12.05 4.35
N GLY A 121 19.74 10.88 3.73
CA GLY A 121 20.16 9.58 4.25
C GLY A 121 19.13 8.87 5.13
N LEU A 122 17.87 9.32 5.15
CA LEU A 122 16.82 8.58 5.86
C LEU A 122 16.56 7.25 5.14
N ALA A 123 16.80 6.15 5.85
CA ALA A 123 16.49 4.83 5.35
C ALA A 123 14.97 4.57 5.36
N GLY A 124 14.53 3.85 4.32
CA GLY A 124 13.23 3.22 4.24
C GLY A 124 12.96 2.21 5.35
N GLY A 125 11.73 1.70 5.39
CA GLY A 125 11.35 0.62 6.29
C GLY A 125 9.96 0.10 5.98
N GLY A 126 9.72 -1.20 6.20
CA GLY A 126 8.50 -1.91 5.80
C GLY A 126 8.84 -3.26 5.19
N GLU A 127 8.06 -3.68 4.19
CA GLU A 127 8.24 -4.92 3.39
C GLU A 127 9.55 -4.97 2.60
N GLY A 128 10.20 -3.81 2.44
CA GLY A 128 11.36 -3.65 1.57
C GLY A 128 10.95 -3.30 0.14
N ILE A 129 11.87 -2.66 -0.57
CA ILE A 129 11.61 -2.13 -1.92
C ILE A 129 12.40 -2.95 -2.94
N ASP A 130 11.72 -3.34 -4.00
CA ASP A 130 12.35 -3.84 -5.22
C ASP A 130 13.01 -2.68 -5.97
N THR A 131 14.27 -2.40 -5.65
CA THR A 131 15.03 -1.30 -6.26
C THR A 131 15.32 -1.53 -7.75
N GLY A 132 15.23 -2.78 -8.21
CA GLY A 132 15.45 -3.17 -9.60
C GLY A 132 14.19 -3.11 -10.47
N PHE A 133 13.02 -2.86 -9.86
CA PHE A 133 11.75 -2.85 -10.57
C PHE A 133 11.68 -1.76 -11.64
N SER A 134 11.31 -2.16 -12.86
CA SER A 134 10.95 -1.26 -13.95
C SER A 134 9.80 -1.88 -14.74
N PRO A 135 8.68 -1.18 -14.95
CA PRO A 135 7.62 -1.67 -15.82
C PRO A 135 8.02 -1.59 -17.29
N ASP A 136 7.36 -2.40 -18.12
CA ASP A 136 7.45 -2.29 -19.59
C ASP A 136 6.62 -1.09 -20.08
N ILE A 137 5.48 -0.82 -19.41
CA ILE A 137 4.56 0.28 -19.73
C ILE A 137 4.27 1.09 -18.45
N THR A 138 4.49 2.39 -18.52
CA THR A 138 4.13 3.32 -17.44
C THR A 138 2.70 3.83 -17.64
N VAL A 139 1.89 3.80 -16.59
CA VAL A 139 0.49 4.29 -16.61
C VAL A 139 0.28 5.46 -15.65
N GLY A 140 -0.58 6.39 -16.04
CA GLY A 140 -0.90 7.60 -15.27
C GLY A 140 -2.22 7.52 -14.48
N ASP A 141 -2.44 8.50 -13.60
CA ASP A 141 -3.72 8.67 -12.92
C ASP A 141 -4.87 8.91 -13.92
N GLY A 142 -5.99 8.21 -13.74
CA GLY A 142 -7.16 8.24 -14.61
C GLY A 142 -7.00 7.50 -15.93
N GLU A 143 -5.83 6.90 -16.19
CA GLU A 143 -5.61 6.09 -17.39
C GLU A 143 -6.42 4.79 -17.31
N MET A 144 -6.88 4.30 -18.47
CA MET A 144 -7.68 3.08 -18.56
C MET A 144 -6.87 1.96 -19.21
N ILE A 145 -6.54 0.92 -18.43
CA ILE A 145 -5.94 -0.32 -18.92
C ILE A 145 -7.08 -1.22 -19.41
N ARG A 146 -7.02 -1.70 -20.65
CA ARG A 146 -8.10 -2.47 -21.28
C ARG A 146 -7.63 -3.80 -21.82
N GLY A 147 -8.43 -4.83 -21.60
CA GLY A 147 -8.24 -6.14 -22.20
C GLY A 147 -9.52 -6.70 -22.80
N ASP A 148 -9.60 -8.02 -22.83
CA ASP A 148 -10.71 -8.75 -23.45
C ASP A 148 -11.91 -8.82 -22.49
N GLY A 149 -12.84 -7.86 -22.64
CA GLY A 149 -14.08 -7.79 -21.84
C GLY A 149 -13.91 -7.21 -20.43
N TRP A 150 -12.76 -6.61 -20.12
CA TRP A 150 -12.51 -5.93 -18.86
C TRP A 150 -11.74 -4.61 -19.08
N GLU A 151 -11.95 -3.66 -18.16
CA GLU A 151 -11.21 -2.41 -18.10
C GLU A 151 -10.92 -2.04 -16.65
N LEU A 152 -9.76 -1.41 -16.43
CA LEU A 152 -9.31 -0.95 -15.12
C LEU A 152 -8.93 0.52 -15.20
N GLU A 153 -9.58 1.37 -14.38
CA GLU A 153 -9.14 2.76 -14.20
C GLU A 153 -7.99 2.78 -13.18
N VAL A 154 -6.88 3.39 -13.56
CA VAL A 154 -5.73 3.60 -12.68
C VAL A 154 -6.02 4.76 -11.76
N LEU A 155 -5.99 4.51 -10.45
CA LEU A 155 -6.10 5.54 -9.42
C LEU A 155 -4.74 5.67 -8.74
N HIS A 156 -3.98 6.72 -9.06
CA HIS A 156 -2.75 7.04 -8.34
C HIS A 156 -3.11 7.38 -6.90
N THR A 157 -2.65 6.52 -5.98
CA THR A 157 -2.96 6.55 -4.55
C THR A 157 -1.67 6.52 -3.74
N PRO A 158 -0.80 7.54 -3.93
CA PRO A 158 0.45 7.62 -3.18
C PRO A 158 0.17 7.71 -1.69
N GLY A 159 1.15 7.30 -0.89
CA GLY A 159 1.13 7.48 0.56
C GLY A 159 1.67 6.28 1.32
N HIS A 160 1.22 5.06 0.96
CA HIS A 160 1.91 3.85 1.42
C HIS A 160 3.28 3.74 0.76
N LEU A 161 3.31 3.89 -0.58
CA LEU A 161 4.50 4.07 -1.39
C LEU A 161 4.21 5.15 -2.45
N GLY A 162 5.23 5.88 -2.92
CA GLY A 162 5.06 6.95 -3.91
C GLY A 162 4.44 6.49 -5.23
N ASN A 163 4.78 5.29 -5.71
CA ASN A 163 4.28 4.75 -6.98
C ASN A 163 3.03 3.89 -6.83
N HIS A 164 2.38 3.93 -5.65
CA HIS A 164 1.22 3.10 -5.36
C HIS A 164 0.01 3.49 -6.22
N ILE A 165 -0.59 2.51 -6.88
CA ILE A 165 -1.87 2.64 -7.58
C ILE A 165 -2.91 1.68 -6.99
N ALA A 166 -4.14 2.16 -6.96
CA ALA A 166 -5.33 1.33 -6.83
C ALA A 166 -5.96 1.19 -8.22
N LEU A 167 -6.73 0.12 -8.45
CA LEU A 167 -7.34 -0.15 -9.75
C LEU A 167 -8.85 -0.24 -9.57
N ALA A 168 -9.61 0.65 -10.21
CA ALA A 168 -11.06 0.57 -10.20
C ALA A 168 -11.54 -0.41 -11.27
N TRP A 169 -12.43 -1.32 -10.88
CA TRP A 169 -13.08 -2.27 -11.78
C TRP A 169 -14.58 -2.22 -11.55
N ASN A 170 -15.29 -1.49 -12.42
CA ASN A 170 -16.70 -1.16 -12.23
C ASN A 170 -16.94 -0.49 -10.86
N ASP A 171 -17.72 -1.13 -9.99
CA ASP A 171 -18.01 -0.69 -8.62
C ASP A 171 -17.10 -1.33 -7.55
N ALA A 172 -16.12 -2.14 -7.95
CA ALA A 172 -15.08 -2.71 -7.10
C ALA A 172 -13.75 -1.94 -7.24
N CYS A 173 -12.86 -2.09 -6.25
CA CYS A 173 -11.52 -1.52 -6.34
C CYS A 173 -10.46 -2.45 -5.73
N PHE A 174 -9.37 -2.68 -6.47
CA PHE A 174 -8.16 -3.33 -5.96
C PHE A 174 -7.32 -2.27 -5.25
N THR A 175 -7.30 -2.32 -3.92
CA THR A 175 -6.70 -1.27 -3.09
C THR A 175 -5.27 -1.56 -2.67
N ALA A 176 -4.75 -2.75 -3.02
CA ALA A 176 -3.44 -3.23 -2.62
C ALA A 176 -3.18 -2.91 -1.14
N ASP A 177 -2.10 -2.19 -0.85
CA ASP A 177 -1.65 -1.91 0.50
C ASP A 177 -2.10 -0.54 1.01
N HIS A 178 -2.83 0.23 0.19
CA HIS A 178 -3.37 1.51 0.63
C HIS A 178 -4.55 1.36 1.60
N VAL A 179 -5.40 0.34 1.38
CA VAL A 179 -6.55 0.04 2.25
C VAL A 179 -6.66 -1.47 2.40
N MET A 180 -6.41 -1.96 3.62
CA MET A 180 -6.51 -3.38 3.99
C MET A 180 -7.51 -3.59 5.13
N GLY A 181 -8.15 -4.76 5.22
CA GLY A 181 -9.16 -5.04 6.25
C GLY A 181 -8.59 -5.38 7.63
N TRP A 182 -7.41 -6.02 7.67
CA TRP A 182 -6.84 -6.61 8.88
C TRP A 182 -5.92 -5.66 9.66
N ALA A 183 -5.33 -4.66 9.01
CA ALA A 183 -4.41 -3.71 9.66
C ALA A 183 -4.53 -2.32 9.03
N SER A 184 -4.11 -1.29 9.77
CA SER A 184 -3.83 0.01 9.15
C SER A 184 -2.58 -0.10 8.28
N SER A 185 -2.62 0.44 7.08
CA SER A 185 -1.46 0.47 6.18
C SER A 185 -0.26 1.18 6.83
N LEU A 186 0.93 0.62 6.65
CA LEU A 186 2.16 1.26 7.11
C LEU A 186 2.44 2.49 6.24
N VAL A 187 2.75 3.62 6.86
CA VAL A 187 3.20 4.84 6.18
C VAL A 187 4.53 5.24 6.80
N SER A 188 5.60 5.18 6.01
CA SER A 188 6.97 5.08 6.53
C SER A 188 7.93 5.92 5.66
N PRO A 189 8.25 7.16 6.05
CA PRO A 189 9.20 8.01 5.34
C PRO A 189 10.59 7.37 5.17
N PRO A 190 11.28 7.57 4.04
CA PRO A 190 10.89 8.43 2.93
C PRO A 190 10.06 7.72 1.85
N ASP A 191 9.67 6.48 2.05
CA ASP A 191 8.98 5.70 1.01
C ASP A 191 7.48 5.98 1.02
N GLY A 192 6.90 6.09 2.22
CA GLY A 192 5.53 6.54 2.44
C GLY A 192 5.43 8.00 2.90
N ASP A 193 4.31 8.63 2.55
CA ASP A 193 3.96 10.01 2.90
C ASP A 193 2.54 10.07 3.47
N LEU A 194 2.39 10.54 4.71
CA LEU A 194 1.09 10.59 5.37
C LEU A 194 0.15 11.62 4.73
N THR A 195 0.70 12.71 4.20
CA THR A 195 -0.07 13.75 3.51
C THR A 195 -0.78 13.14 2.30
N ASP A 196 -0.01 12.41 1.48
CA ASP A 196 -0.51 11.73 0.29
C ASP A 196 -1.45 10.58 0.67
N PHE A 197 -1.12 9.82 1.72
CA PHE A 197 -1.97 8.74 2.22
C PHE A 197 -3.38 9.24 2.59
N MET A 198 -3.45 10.32 3.36
CA MET A 198 -4.72 10.91 3.77
C MET A 198 -5.49 11.51 2.59
N ALA A 199 -4.79 12.14 1.64
CA ALA A 199 -5.41 12.66 0.42
C ALA A 199 -6.01 11.53 -0.44
N SER A 200 -5.28 10.43 -0.60
CA SER A 200 -5.70 9.24 -1.34
C SER A 200 -6.88 8.53 -0.68
N CYS A 201 -6.87 8.36 0.64
CA CYS A 201 -8.02 7.84 1.39
C CYS A 201 -9.27 8.72 1.20
N ARG A 202 -9.12 10.05 1.32
CA ARG A 202 -10.24 10.99 1.11
C ARG A 202 -10.74 10.98 -0.33
N ARG A 203 -9.87 10.82 -1.32
CA ARG A 203 -10.24 10.67 -2.74
C ARG A 203 -11.02 9.38 -2.98
N LEU A 204 -10.53 8.23 -2.48
CA LEU A 204 -11.25 6.96 -2.58
C LEU A 204 -12.63 7.05 -1.92
N ARG A 205 -12.75 7.78 -0.82
CA ARG A 205 -14.00 7.97 -0.07
C ARG A 205 -15.09 8.75 -0.82
N GLN A 206 -14.72 9.47 -1.88
CA GLN A 206 -15.66 10.25 -2.72
C GLN A 206 -16.49 9.38 -3.69
N ARG A 207 -16.09 8.13 -3.92
CA ARG A 207 -16.81 7.19 -4.78
C ARG A 207 -17.51 6.13 -3.94
N SER A 208 -18.68 5.68 -4.40
CA SER A 208 -19.39 4.56 -3.80
C SER A 208 -18.84 3.25 -4.35
N TRP A 209 -18.13 2.51 -3.49
CA TRP A 209 -17.58 1.20 -3.82
C TRP A 209 -18.42 0.10 -3.19
N ARG A 210 -18.66 -0.96 -3.97
CA ARG A 210 -19.31 -2.19 -3.49
C ARG A 210 -18.36 -3.02 -2.64
N VAL A 211 -17.09 -3.13 -3.04
CA VAL A 211 -16.09 -3.96 -2.36
C VAL A 211 -14.68 -3.45 -2.63
N PHE A 212 -13.79 -3.57 -1.63
CA PHE A 212 -12.35 -3.48 -1.85
C PHE A 212 -11.68 -4.86 -1.81
N HIS A 213 -10.77 -5.06 -2.75
CA HIS A 213 -9.90 -6.23 -2.87
C HIS A 213 -8.46 -5.81 -2.48
N PRO A 214 -8.06 -6.00 -1.21
CA PRO A 214 -6.77 -5.55 -0.73
C PRO A 214 -5.62 -6.47 -1.16
N GLY A 215 -4.39 -5.97 -1.05
CA GLY A 215 -3.16 -6.75 -1.26
C GLY A 215 -3.02 -7.88 -0.23
N HIS A 216 -3.59 -7.69 0.97
CA HIS A 216 -3.57 -8.67 2.03
C HIS A 216 -4.91 -8.76 2.76
N GLY A 217 -5.28 -9.97 3.17
CA GLY A 217 -6.48 -10.24 3.95
C GLY A 217 -7.76 -10.34 3.12
N ALA A 218 -8.90 -10.40 3.81
CA ALA A 218 -10.21 -10.58 3.21
C ALA A 218 -10.69 -9.36 2.39
N PRO A 219 -11.60 -9.58 1.42
CA PRO A 219 -12.35 -8.48 0.82
C PRO A 219 -13.07 -7.62 1.86
N ILE A 220 -13.17 -6.33 1.59
CA ILE A 220 -13.79 -5.34 2.49
C ILE A 220 -15.16 -4.96 1.92
N PHE A 221 -16.22 -5.46 2.53
CA PHE A 221 -17.61 -5.24 2.09
C PHE A 221 -18.24 -3.95 2.63
N ASP A 222 -17.57 -3.26 3.55
CA ASP A 222 -17.88 -1.87 3.91
C ASP A 222 -16.69 -0.94 3.60
N PRO A 223 -16.44 -0.63 2.31
CA PRO A 223 -15.33 0.26 1.92
C PRO A 223 -15.39 1.64 2.57
N ALA A 224 -16.59 2.22 2.69
CA ALA A 224 -16.79 3.56 3.24
C ALA A 224 -16.46 3.59 4.73
N GLY A 225 -17.02 2.67 5.52
CA GLY A 225 -16.70 2.55 6.95
C GLY A 225 -15.23 2.24 7.20
N ARG A 226 -14.58 1.46 6.32
CA ARG A 226 -13.14 1.19 6.43
C ARG A 226 -12.30 2.45 6.22
N LEU A 227 -12.59 3.24 5.19
CA LEU A 227 -11.91 4.51 4.93
C LEU A 227 -12.15 5.51 6.06
N ASP A 228 -13.39 5.63 6.54
CA ASP A 228 -13.75 6.51 7.65
C ASP A 228 -12.96 6.13 8.92
N TRP A 229 -12.83 4.83 9.21
CA TRP A 229 -12.00 4.34 10.31
C TRP A 229 -10.53 4.70 10.13
N LEU A 230 -9.96 4.50 8.93
CA LEU A 230 -8.54 4.81 8.66
C LEU A 230 -8.25 6.31 8.84
N ILE A 231 -9.11 7.17 8.31
CA ILE A 231 -9.00 8.62 8.43
C ILE A 231 -9.08 9.03 9.90
N ALA A 232 -10.11 8.58 10.63
CA ALA A 232 -10.29 8.89 12.04
C ALA A 232 -9.12 8.36 12.90
N HIS A 233 -8.59 7.18 12.56
CA HIS A 233 -7.43 6.60 13.25
C HIS A 233 -6.20 7.50 13.13
N ARG A 234 -5.93 8.08 11.95
CA ARG A 234 -4.82 9.01 11.74
C ARG A 234 -5.06 10.36 12.41
N GLU A 235 -6.27 10.91 12.30
CA GLU A 235 -6.62 12.19 12.92
C GLU A 235 -6.56 12.12 14.46
N SER A 236 -6.94 10.99 15.06
CA SER A 236 -6.78 10.79 16.52
C SER A 236 -5.32 10.73 16.96
N ARG A 237 -4.44 10.13 16.14
CA ARG A 237 -3.00 10.10 16.42
C ARG A 237 -2.37 11.48 16.28
N GLU A 238 -2.78 12.25 15.29
CA GLU A 238 -2.38 13.63 15.10
C GLU A 238 -2.76 14.49 16.30
N ALA A 239 -4.01 14.41 16.77
CA ALA A 239 -4.46 15.15 17.96
C ALA A 239 -3.59 14.82 19.18
N ALA A 240 -3.30 13.53 19.42
CA ALA A 240 -2.42 13.11 20.52
C ALA A 240 -0.99 13.67 20.40
N ILE A 241 -0.45 13.82 19.19
CA ILE A 241 0.87 14.43 18.96
C ILE A 241 0.83 15.92 19.30
N LEU A 242 -0.19 16.64 18.81
CA LEU A 242 -0.35 18.06 19.07
C LEU A 242 -0.55 18.35 20.56
N ASP A 243 -1.34 17.55 21.26
CA ASP A 243 -1.56 17.69 22.71
C ASP A 243 -0.26 17.60 23.53
N VAL A 244 0.66 16.72 23.14
CA VAL A 244 1.97 16.63 23.80
C VAL A 244 2.86 17.83 23.43
N LEU A 245 2.82 18.29 22.19
CA LEU A 245 3.60 19.44 21.71
C LEU A 245 3.12 20.79 22.26
N LEU A 246 1.86 20.88 22.72
CA LEU A 246 1.35 22.05 23.46
C LEU A 246 2.13 22.30 24.76
N ILE A 247 2.65 21.23 25.38
CA ILE A 247 3.35 21.32 26.67
C ILE A 247 4.80 21.75 26.46
N ALA A 248 5.52 21.08 25.55
CA ALA A 248 6.92 21.36 25.26
C ALA A 248 7.34 20.76 23.91
N PRO A 249 8.39 21.32 23.27
CA PRO A 249 9.00 20.70 22.10
C PRO A 249 9.50 19.27 22.38
N ALA A 250 9.31 18.36 21.42
CA ALA A 250 9.67 16.96 21.57
C ALA A 250 10.12 16.32 20.24
N SER A 251 10.97 15.30 20.32
CA SER A 251 11.35 14.47 19.17
C SER A 251 10.33 13.36 18.90
N ALA A 252 10.34 12.80 17.70
CA ALA A 252 9.49 11.66 17.33
C ALA A 252 9.62 10.48 18.32
N ALA A 253 10.85 10.17 18.74
CA ALA A 253 11.11 9.11 19.72
C ALA A 253 10.47 9.38 21.09
N SER A 254 10.53 10.63 21.57
CA SER A 254 9.96 11.02 22.86
C SER A 254 8.43 11.09 22.80
N LEU A 255 7.87 11.53 21.69
CA LEU A 255 6.43 11.51 21.43
C LEU A 255 5.91 10.07 21.37
N ALA A 256 6.59 9.18 20.64
CA ALA A 256 6.21 7.77 20.56
C ALA A 256 6.15 7.11 21.95
N ARG A 257 7.13 7.34 22.82
CA ARG A 257 7.12 6.80 24.19
C ARG A 257 5.95 7.31 25.06
N GLN A 258 5.53 8.56 24.86
CA GLN A 258 4.43 9.16 25.63
C GLN A 258 3.06 8.74 25.12
N ILE A 259 2.94 8.53 23.80
CA ILE A 259 1.68 8.28 23.12
C ILE A 259 1.38 6.77 23.03
N TYR A 260 2.40 5.92 22.97
CA TYR A 260 2.28 4.46 22.83
C TYR A 260 2.62 3.74 24.15
N THR A 261 1.92 4.10 25.22
CA THR A 261 2.21 3.63 26.59
C THR A 261 2.04 2.12 26.79
N GLU A 262 1.18 1.47 26.00
CA GLU A 262 0.88 0.03 26.08
C GLU A 262 1.56 -0.78 24.97
N THR A 263 2.40 -0.16 24.14
CA THR A 263 3.05 -0.83 23.01
C THR A 263 4.29 -1.60 23.47
N PRO A 264 4.44 -2.89 23.08
CA PRO A 264 5.63 -3.67 23.39
C PRO A 264 6.92 -2.95 22.98
N PRO A 265 8.02 -3.02 23.76
CA PRO A 265 9.27 -2.33 23.43
C PRO A 265 9.80 -2.63 22.02
N ALA A 266 9.58 -3.84 21.52
CA ALA A 266 9.98 -4.27 20.18
C ALA A 266 9.30 -3.46 19.05
N LEU A 267 8.12 -2.88 19.30
CA LEU A 267 7.35 -2.12 18.31
C LEU A 267 7.55 -0.59 18.42
N LEU A 268 8.32 -0.12 19.41
CA LEU A 268 8.54 1.32 19.61
C LEU A 268 9.25 1.99 18.44
N LYS A 269 10.15 1.29 17.74
CA LYS A 269 10.79 1.84 16.53
C LYS A 269 9.79 2.06 15.39
N ALA A 270 8.81 1.16 15.23
CA ALA A 270 7.74 1.34 14.25
C ALA A 270 6.81 2.49 14.63
N ALA A 271 6.49 2.61 15.93
CA ALA A 271 5.73 3.75 16.46
C ALA A 271 6.46 5.09 16.24
N GLU A 272 7.78 5.15 16.49
CA GLU A 272 8.60 6.34 16.23
C GLU A 272 8.56 6.75 14.75
N ARG A 273 8.70 5.79 13.82
CA ARG A 273 8.57 6.06 12.38
C ARG A 273 7.18 6.59 12.01
N ASN A 274 6.13 6.03 12.61
CA ASN A 274 4.77 6.51 12.39
C ASN A 274 4.57 7.94 12.92
N VAL A 275 5.04 8.24 14.13
CA VAL A 275 5.02 9.61 14.68
C VAL A 275 5.81 10.56 13.80
N PHE A 276 6.98 10.16 13.30
CA PHE A 276 7.74 10.99 12.37
C PHE A 276 6.96 11.28 11.08
N ALA A 277 6.25 10.30 10.52
CA ALA A 277 5.37 10.53 9.36
C ALA A 277 4.30 11.60 9.65
N HIS A 278 3.67 11.56 10.83
CA HIS A 278 2.74 12.59 11.28
C HIS A 278 3.40 13.97 11.41
N LEU A 279 4.61 14.04 11.97
CA LEU A 279 5.33 15.30 12.14
C LEU A 279 5.72 15.94 10.80
N VAL A 280 6.06 15.14 9.79
CA VAL A 280 6.33 15.64 8.43
C VAL A 280 5.08 16.26 7.83
N ASP A 281 3.94 15.58 7.88
CA ASP A 281 2.64 16.10 7.40
C ASP A 281 2.21 17.37 8.16
N LEU A 282 2.26 17.35 9.49
CA LEU A 282 1.97 18.51 10.34
C LEU A 282 2.88 19.71 10.04
N THR A 283 4.16 19.48 9.74
CA THR A 283 5.10 20.54 9.33
C THR A 283 4.71 21.11 7.97
N GLY A 284 4.35 20.25 7.01
CA GLY A 284 3.86 20.65 5.69
C GLY A 284 2.59 21.51 5.77
N ARG A 285 1.68 21.16 6.69
CA ARG A 285 0.46 21.92 7.01
C ARG A 285 0.70 23.14 7.92
N LYS A 286 1.95 23.42 8.29
CA LYS A 286 2.36 24.56 9.14
C LYS A 286 1.74 24.53 10.55
N LEU A 287 1.35 23.36 11.05
CA LEU A 287 0.86 23.17 12.42
C LEU A 287 2.01 22.90 13.40
N THR A 288 3.13 22.36 12.90
CA THR A 288 4.36 22.19 13.66
C THR A 288 5.56 22.78 12.92
N ALA A 289 6.69 22.91 13.62
CA ALA A 289 7.98 23.26 13.05
C ALA A 289 9.05 22.28 13.56
N SER A 290 9.94 21.86 12.68
CA SER A 290 11.22 21.25 13.08
C SER A 290 12.18 22.33 13.55
N GLN A 291 12.82 22.13 14.70
CA GLN A 291 13.96 22.93 15.14
C GLN A 291 15.20 22.50 14.35
N GLY A 292 15.60 23.33 13.39
CA GLY A 292 16.66 23.00 12.43
C GLY A 292 16.16 22.16 11.25
N VAL A 293 17.05 21.39 10.64
CA VAL A 293 16.74 20.57 9.45
C VAL A 293 15.74 19.48 9.80
N LEU A 294 14.70 19.34 8.97
CA LEU A 294 13.70 18.28 9.12
C LEU A 294 14.37 16.91 9.01
N SER A 295 14.33 16.15 10.10
CA SER A 295 14.93 14.81 10.17
C SER A 295 14.24 13.97 11.24
N ALA A 296 14.42 12.64 11.19
CA ALA A 296 13.81 11.71 12.14
C ALA A 296 14.21 11.98 13.61
N THR A 297 15.36 12.61 13.84
CA THR A 297 15.89 12.95 15.16
C THR A 297 15.65 14.39 15.57
N ALA A 298 15.03 15.21 14.71
CA ALA A 298 14.74 16.60 15.03
C ALA A 298 13.77 16.73 16.22
N VAL A 299 13.86 17.88 16.88
CA VAL A 299 12.88 18.31 17.89
C VAL A 299 11.83 19.13 17.19
N PHE A 300 10.57 18.87 17.49
CA PHE A 300 9.44 19.56 16.90
C PHE A 300 8.73 20.40 17.95
N GLU A 301 8.19 21.53 17.52
CA GLU A 301 7.35 22.40 18.34
C GLU A 301 6.04 22.70 17.59
N GLN A 302 4.97 22.91 18.33
CA GLN A 302 3.72 23.35 17.73
C GLN A 302 3.81 24.83 17.35
N ARG A 303 3.28 25.19 16.18
CA ARG A 303 3.09 26.58 15.82
C ARG A 303 1.78 27.06 16.44
N GLY A 304 1.84 28.13 17.22
CA GLY A 304 0.63 28.83 17.66
C GLY A 304 -0.18 29.26 16.45
N GLY A 305 -1.47 28.92 16.46
CA GLY A 305 -2.43 29.33 15.43
C GLY A 305 -2.66 30.84 15.38
#